data_AF-A0A671PWT0-F1
#
_entry.id   AF-A0A671PWT0-F1
#
_cell.length_a   1.000
_cell.length_b   1.000
_cell.length_c   1.000
_cell.angle_alpha   90.00
_cell.angle_beta   90.00
_cell.angle_gamma   90.00
#
_symmetry.space_group_name_H-M   'P 1'
#
loop_
_entity.id
_entity.type
_entity.pdbx_description
1 polymer ?
#
loop_
_entity_poly.entity_id
_entity_poly.type
_entity_poly.pdbx_seq_one_letter_code
_entity_poly.pdbx_strand_id
1 'polypeptide(L)'
;SNYGYTNFKWHSLSHCDCDNALKECLRLVNDTSSRVVGQAFFNVIEVPCFEFSFEEQCVEQERVKEQPECRRPVRQRRSWVRTTLRRKQRR
;
A
#
# COMPACT_ATOMS: atom_id res chain seq x y z
N SER A 1 12.41 -8.83 3.29
CA SER A 1 11.19 -8.35 2.61
C SER A 1 11.58 -7.86 1.22
N ASN A 2 10.88 -8.28 0.17
CA ASN A 2 11.33 -8.07 -1.23
C ASN A 2 11.13 -6.64 -1.78
N TYR A 3 10.41 -5.76 -1.07
CA TYR A 3 10.10 -4.41 -1.57
C TYR A 3 10.14 -3.33 -0.46
N GLY A 4 10.94 -3.57 0.59
CA GLY A 4 11.12 -2.58 1.67
C GLY A 4 9.97 -2.46 2.67
N TYR A 5 8.87 -3.19 2.49
CA TYR A 5 7.78 -3.30 3.46
C TYR A 5 7.64 -4.73 4.00
N THR A 6 7.38 -4.84 5.30
CA THR A 6 7.05 -6.10 5.97
C THR A 6 5.63 -5.98 6.52
N ASN A 7 4.74 -6.89 6.11
CA ASN A 7 3.39 -6.94 6.65
C ASN A 7 3.40 -7.54 8.06
N PHE A 8 3.15 -6.71 9.07
CA PHE A 8 3.01 -7.16 10.46
C PHE A 8 1.55 -7.44 10.85
N LYS A 9 0.60 -7.26 9.93
CA LYS A 9 -0.82 -7.56 10.19
C LYS A 9 -1.07 -9.05 10.06
N TRP A 10 -2.07 -9.53 10.81
CA TRP A 10 -2.49 -10.93 10.81
C TRP A 10 -3.26 -11.35 9.54
N HIS A 11 -3.60 -10.40 8.68
CA HIS A 11 -4.27 -10.62 7.40
C HIS A 11 -3.35 -10.27 6.23
N SER A 12 -3.68 -10.79 5.05
CA SER A 12 -2.97 -10.47 3.81
C SER A 12 -3.18 -9.02 3.39
N LEU A 13 -2.21 -8.48 2.64
CA LEU A 13 -2.31 -7.19 1.97
C LEU A 13 -2.19 -7.39 0.46
N SER A 14 -2.91 -6.60 -0.30
CA SER A 14 -3.01 -6.65 -1.75
C SER A 14 -2.69 -5.29 -2.39
N HIS A 15 -2.52 -5.30 -3.73
CA HIS A 15 -2.31 -4.06 -4.48
C HIS A 15 -3.60 -3.21 -4.45
N CYS A 16 -3.47 -1.89 -4.34
CA CYS A 16 -4.64 -1.00 -4.28
C CYS A 16 -5.57 -1.14 -5.50
N ASP A 17 -5.03 -1.43 -6.68
CA ASP A 17 -5.85 -1.67 -7.88
C ASP A 17 -6.70 -2.94 -7.76
N CYS A 18 -6.16 -4.00 -7.15
CA CYS A 18 -6.90 -5.25 -6.92
C CYS A 18 -8.02 -5.03 -5.90
N ASP A 19 -7.76 -4.28 -4.83
CA ASP A 19 -8.76 -3.97 -3.81
C ASP A 19 -9.90 -3.10 -4.37
N ASN A 20 -9.56 -2.15 -5.26
CA ASN A 20 -10.55 -1.35 -5.97
C ASN A 20 -11.42 -2.21 -6.89
N ALA A 21 -10.81 -3.11 -7.68
CA ALA A 21 -11.55 -4.04 -8.54
C ALA A 21 -12.46 -4.96 -7.71
N LEU A 22 -11.97 -5.49 -6.57
CA LEU A 22 -12.79 -6.28 -5.66
C LEU A 22 -13.98 -5.49 -5.12
N LYS A 23 -13.76 -4.23 -4.73
CA LYS A 23 -14.84 -3.34 -4.27
C LYS A 23 -15.89 -3.12 -5.35
N GLU A 24 -15.48 -2.93 -6.60
CA GLU A 24 -16.41 -2.81 -7.73
C GLU A 24 -17.18 -4.11 -7.96
N CYS A 25 -16.51 -5.25 -7.98
CA CYS A 25 -17.15 -6.57 -8.11
C CYS A 25 -18.22 -6.80 -7.02
N LEU A 26 -17.89 -6.53 -5.77
CA LEU A 26 -18.83 -6.70 -4.65
C LEU A 26 -20.04 -5.76 -4.75
N ARG A 27 -19.83 -4.54 -5.26
CA ARG A 27 -20.92 -3.58 -5.53
C ARG A 27 -21.80 -4.00 -6.71
N LEU A 28 -21.22 -4.60 -7.75
CA LEU A 28 -21.95 -5.06 -8.94
C LEU A 28 -22.83 -6.27 -8.64
N VAL A 29 -22.33 -7.25 -7.89
CA VAL A 29 -23.10 -8.47 -7.53
C VAL A 29 -24.30 -8.11 -6.64
N ASN A 30 -24.09 -7.19 -5.69
CA ASN A 30 -25.16 -6.60 -4.85
C ASN A 30 -26.07 -7.61 -4.11
N ASP A 31 -25.54 -8.77 -3.72
CA ASP A 31 -26.24 -9.75 -2.88
C ASP A 31 -25.94 -9.53 -1.39
N THR A 32 -26.63 -10.27 -0.51
CA THR A 32 -26.42 -10.14 0.94
C THR A 32 -24.97 -10.46 1.30
N SER A 33 -24.40 -11.50 0.69
CA SER A 33 -23.03 -11.95 0.97
C SER A 33 -22.00 -10.90 0.54
N SER A 34 -22.12 -10.33 -0.65
CA SER A 34 -21.19 -9.31 -1.15
C SER A 34 -21.22 -8.04 -0.31
N ARG A 35 -22.39 -7.64 0.19
CA ARG A 35 -22.53 -6.50 1.10
C ARG A 35 -21.83 -6.76 2.44
N VAL A 36 -22.03 -7.94 3.02
CA VAL A 36 -21.37 -8.32 4.30
C VAL A 36 -19.86 -8.35 4.12
N VAL A 37 -19.35 -9.01 3.07
CA VAL A 37 -17.92 -9.07 2.77
C VAL A 37 -17.35 -7.67 2.54
N GLY A 38 -18.02 -6.84 1.75
CA GLY A 38 -17.58 -5.48 1.48
C GLY A 38 -17.54 -4.60 2.73
N GLN A 39 -18.54 -4.69 3.61
CA GLN A 39 -18.56 -3.96 4.89
C GLN A 39 -17.43 -4.42 5.80
N ALA A 40 -17.26 -5.74 5.96
CA ALA A 40 -16.20 -6.30 6.80
C ALA A 40 -14.81 -5.85 6.31
N PHE A 41 -14.53 -6.01 5.02
CA PHE A 41 -13.21 -5.74 4.45
C PHE A 41 -12.87 -4.24 4.40
N PHE A 42 -13.79 -3.39 3.93
CA PHE A 42 -13.50 -1.98 3.65
C PHE A 42 -13.89 -1.00 4.76
N ASN A 43 -14.78 -1.38 5.69
CA ASN A 43 -15.28 -0.47 6.74
C ASN A 43 -15.00 -0.95 8.17
N VAL A 44 -14.96 -2.27 8.43
CA VAL A 44 -14.74 -2.80 9.79
C VAL A 44 -13.27 -3.10 10.04
N ILE A 45 -12.65 -3.89 9.16
CA ILE A 45 -11.24 -4.28 9.30
C ILE A 45 -10.31 -3.18 8.80
N GLU A 46 -10.80 -2.34 7.87
CA GLU A 46 -10.03 -1.28 7.21
C GLU A 46 -8.68 -1.80 6.69
N VAL A 47 -8.75 -2.89 5.90
CA VAL A 47 -7.55 -3.51 5.34
C VAL A 47 -6.82 -2.46 4.49
N PRO A 48 -5.54 -2.16 4.79
CA PRO A 48 -4.75 -1.26 3.95
C PRO A 48 -4.32 -1.99 2.68
N CYS A 49 -4.03 -1.22 1.63
CA CYS A 49 -3.50 -1.75 0.38
C CYS A 49 -2.09 -1.20 0.14
N PHE A 50 -1.31 -1.83 -0.73
CA PHE A 50 -0.02 -1.29 -1.13
C PHE A 50 0.01 -0.92 -2.60
N GLU A 51 0.89 0.00 -2.95
CA GLU A 51 1.25 0.30 -4.33
C GLU A 51 2.76 0.35 -4.45
N PHE A 52 3.28 0.16 -5.66
CA PHE A 52 4.72 0.32 -5.87
C PHE A 52 5.06 1.75 -6.24
N SER A 53 5.98 2.34 -5.50
CA SER A 53 6.61 3.61 -5.82
C SER A 53 8.10 3.39 -6.13
N PHE A 54 8.65 4.22 -7.00
CA PHE A 54 10.09 4.27 -7.18
C PHE A 54 10.67 5.31 -6.23
N GLU A 55 11.60 4.89 -5.39
CA GLU A 55 12.27 5.74 -4.42
C GLU A 55 13.79 5.68 -4.64
N GLU A 56 14.47 6.80 -4.45
CA GLU A 56 15.92 6.86 -4.50
C GLU A 56 16.51 6.41 -3.16
N GLN A 57 17.30 5.35 -3.18
CA GLN A 57 17.97 4.81 -1.99
C GLN A 57 19.48 5.00 -2.11
N CYS A 58 20.11 5.47 -1.03
CA CYS A 58 21.56 5.53 -0.92
C CYS A 58 22.08 4.17 -0.46
N VAL A 59 22.69 3.41 -1.37
CA VAL A 59 23.30 2.11 -1.04
C VAL A 59 24.69 2.26 -0.40
N GLU A 60 25.28 3.45 -0.51
CA GLU A 60 26.58 3.80 0.06
C GLU A 60 26.48 5.15 0.77
N GLN A 61 26.48 5.11 2.10
CA GLN A 61 26.61 6.28 2.96
C GLN A 61 28.03 6.30 3.51
N GLU A 62 28.83 7.31 3.17
CA GLU A 62 30.06 7.56 3.90
C GLU A 62 29.71 8.21 5.25
N ARG A 63 30.35 7.77 6.34
CA ARG A 63 30.29 8.46 7.64
C ARG A 63 31.12 9.74 7.61
N VAL A 64 30.87 10.62 6.65
CA VAL A 64 31.48 11.95 6.66
C VAL A 64 30.71 12.79 7.67
N LYS A 65 31.42 13.36 8.65
CA LYS A 65 30.83 14.10 9.77
C LYS A 65 30.19 15.43 9.37
N GLU A 66 30.31 15.84 8.12
CA GLU A 66 29.79 17.10 7.60
C GLU A 66 29.15 16.84 6.22
N GLN A 67 27.82 16.94 6.18
CA GLN A 67 26.88 16.67 5.07
C GLN A 67 26.86 15.24 4.51
N PRO A 68 25.81 14.44 4.80
CA PRO A 68 25.61 13.14 4.19
C PRO A 68 25.06 13.32 2.76
N GLU A 69 25.94 13.58 1.79
CA GLU A 69 25.60 13.51 0.37
C GLU A 69 25.42 12.03 -0.04
N CYS A 70 24.35 11.73 -0.77
CA CYS A 70 24.10 10.40 -1.30
C CYS A 70 25.04 10.10 -2.46
N ARG A 71 26.16 9.41 -2.21
CA ARG A 71 27.16 9.13 -3.27
C ARG A 71 26.61 8.26 -4.40
N ARG A 72 25.74 7.30 -4.07
CA ARG A 72 25.19 6.32 -5.01
C ARG A 72 23.68 6.18 -4.83
N PRO A 73 22.89 7.09 -5.42
CA PRO A 73 21.44 6.93 -5.47
C PRO A 73 21.10 5.79 -6.43
N VAL A 74 20.30 4.85 -5.96
CA VAL A 74 19.72 3.78 -6.78
C VAL A 74 18.21 3.91 -6.72
N ARG A 75 17.58 4.04 -7.88
CA ARG A 75 16.13 4.05 -8.01
C ARG A 75 15.61 2.63 -7.80
N GLN A 76 15.02 2.36 -6.65
CA GLN A 76 14.48 1.05 -6.31
C GLN A 76 12.97 1.09 -6.24
N ARG A 77 12.34 0.00 -6.68
CA ARG A 77 10.89 -0.18 -6.55
C ARG A 77 10.59 -0.63 -5.12
N ARG A 78 9.86 0.20 -4.37
CA ARG A 78 9.43 -0.09 -3.01
C ARG A 78 7.92 -0.14 -2.93
N SER A 79 7.39 -0.90 -1.98
CA SER A 79 5.96 -0.94 -1.69
C SER A 79 5.61 0.12 -0.67
N TRP A 80 4.67 0.98 -1.01
CA TRP A 80 4.11 2.01 -0.16
C TRP A 80 2.70 1.62 0.25
N VAL A 81 2.44 1.59 1.57
CA VAL A 81 1.14 1.16 2.11
C VAL A 81 0.23 2.36 2.30
N ARG A 82 -0.93 2.31 1.65
CA ARG A 82 -2.03 3.24 1.85
C ARG A 82 -2.95 2.71 2.93
N THR A 83 -3.10 3.46 4.02
CA THR A 83 -4.21 3.25 4.95
C THR A 83 -5.50 3.70 4.27
N THR A 84 -6.57 2.93 4.45
CA THR A 84 -7.90 3.16 3.85
C THR A 84 -8.60 4.44 4.38
N LEU A 85 -7.91 5.22 5.22
CA LEU A 85 -8.35 6.51 5.76
C LEU A 85 -8.07 7.65 4.77
N ARG A 86 -8.95 7.79 3.76
CA ARG A 86 -9.70 9.02 3.45
C ARG A 86 -10.24 8.96 2.02
N ARG A 87 -11.55 9.19 1.94
CA ARG A 87 -12.29 9.71 0.79
C ARG A 87 -11.45 10.70 -0.04
N LYS A 88 -10.82 10.25 -1.13
CA LYS A 88 -10.68 11.06 -2.36
C LYS A 88 -11.84 10.70 -3.30
N GLN A 89 -13.06 10.84 -2.78
CA GLN A 89 -14.27 10.90 -3.60
C GLN A 89 -14.97 12.23 -3.27
N ARG A 90 -14.29 13.32 -3.62
CA ARG A 90 -14.90 14.61 -3.94
C ARG A 90 -14.40 14.96 -5.34
N ARG A 91 -15.08 14.40 -6.34
CA ARG A 91 -15.42 15.01 -7.62
C ARG A 91 -16.61 14.25 -8.15
#